data_AF-D1C613-F1
#
_entry.id   AF-D1C613-F1
#
_cell.length_a   1.000
_cell.length_b   1.000
_cell.length_c   1.000
_cell.angle_alpha   90.00
_cell.angle_beta   90.00
_cell.angle_gamma   90.00
#
_symmetry.space_group_name_H-M   'P 1'
#
loop_
_entity.id
_entity.type
_entity.pdbx_description
1 polymer ?
#
loop_
_entity_poly.entity_id
_entity_poly.type
_entity_poly.pdbx_seq_one_letter_code
_entity_poly.pdbx_strand_id
1 'polypeptide(L)'
;MLLDPRLWLLIGLSLAMLFTLEAIEEFVEGAWPQMRRPANGWGAVGSTHTLWAAVALFMLPGLVLTILNLAILVANDLPYANAQLLGTIFVVIGWLVYLATTTNLGGVGTYLQEAGLIAPLALLVILALGDLLLLISLIDIFPTNLLSALRQG
;
A
#
# COMPACT_ATOMS: atom_id res chain seq x y z
N MET A 1 5.39 -26.08 7.09
CA MET A 1 5.72 -25.19 5.96
C MET A 1 4.54 -24.98 4.99
N LEU A 2 4.02 -25.99 4.26
CA LEU A 2 2.92 -25.80 3.28
C LEU A 2 1.55 -25.37 3.86
N LEU A 3 1.30 -25.62 5.15
CA LEU A 3 0.08 -25.21 5.85
C LEU A 3 0.26 -23.93 6.69
N ASP A 4 1.42 -23.26 6.60
CA ASP A 4 1.65 -22.03 7.37
C ASP A 4 0.80 -20.88 6.76
N PRO A 5 -0.18 -20.33 7.52
CA PRO A 5 -1.01 -19.24 7.03
C PRO A 5 -0.20 -18.01 6.61
N ARG A 6 0.97 -17.79 7.24
CA ARG A 6 1.85 -16.65 6.96
C ARG A 6 2.49 -16.74 5.58
N LEU A 7 2.80 -17.96 5.15
CA LEU A 7 3.36 -18.25 3.83
C LEU A 7 2.31 -18.03 2.74
N TRP A 8 1.06 -18.43 2.98
CA TRP A 8 -0.06 -18.12 2.10
C TRP A 8 -0.35 -16.63 2.00
N LEU A 9 -0.27 -15.89 3.13
CA LEU A 9 -0.37 -14.44 3.12
C LEU A 9 0.75 -13.79 2.30
N LEU A 10 1.99 -14.29 2.39
CA LEU A 10 3.11 -13.78 1.61
C LEU A 10 2.90 -13.99 0.12
N ILE A 11 2.44 -15.17 -0.29
CA ILE A 11 2.10 -15.46 -1.69
C ILE A 11 0.97 -14.56 -2.16
N GLY A 12 -0.13 -14.49 -1.39
CA GLY A 12 -1.28 -13.65 -1.72
C GLY A 12 -0.92 -12.17 -1.85
N LEU A 13 -0.08 -11.65 -0.95
CA LEU A 13 0.37 -10.26 -0.97
C LEU A 13 1.32 -9.99 -2.14
N SER A 14 2.18 -10.95 -2.49
CA SER A 14 3.06 -10.85 -3.66
C SER A 14 2.23 -10.79 -4.96
N LEU A 15 1.20 -11.62 -5.08
CA LEU A 15 0.27 -11.56 -6.21
C LEU A 15 -0.51 -10.24 -6.23
N ALA A 16 -1.02 -9.79 -5.08
CA ALA A 16 -1.71 -8.51 -4.96
C ALA A 16 -0.82 -7.32 -5.38
N MET A 17 0.48 -7.37 -5.09
CA MET A 17 1.43 -6.36 -5.53
C MET A 17 1.55 -6.30 -7.06
N LEU A 18 1.56 -7.44 -7.75
CA LEU A 18 1.58 -7.48 -9.23
C LEU A 18 0.32 -6.83 -9.81
N PHE A 19 -0.86 -7.18 -9.31
CA PHE A 19 -2.12 -6.52 -9.72
C PHE A 19 -2.12 -5.02 -9.42
N THR A 20 -1.49 -4.61 -8.32
CA THR A 20 -1.39 -3.19 -7.97
C THR A 20 -0.46 -2.45 -8.91
N LEU A 21 0.64 -3.07 -9.35
CA LEU A 21 1.52 -2.49 -10.38
C LEU A 21 0.79 -2.30 -11.70
N GLU A 22 0.05 -3.31 -12.18
CA GLU A 22 -0.77 -3.19 -13.39
C GLU A 22 -1.81 -2.06 -13.26
N ALA A 23 -2.48 -1.95 -12.12
CA ALA A 23 -3.45 -0.88 -11.86
C ALA A 23 -2.81 0.51 -11.78
N ILE A 24 -1.57 0.63 -11.30
CA ILE A 24 -0.81 1.88 -11.26
C ILE A 24 -0.32 2.24 -12.67
N GLU A 25 0.20 1.28 -13.43
CA GLU A 25 0.62 1.48 -14.82
C GLU A 25 -0.56 1.94 -15.67
N GLU A 26 -1.72 1.28 -15.57
CA GLU A 26 -2.95 1.71 -16.26
C GLU A 26 -3.38 3.12 -15.84
N PHE A 27 -3.21 3.46 -14.55
CA PHE A 27 -3.52 4.80 -14.04
C PHE A 27 -2.55 5.89 -14.55
N VAL A 28 -1.27 5.57 -14.69
CA VAL A 28 -0.21 6.51 -15.11
C VAL A 28 -0.15 6.65 -16.63
N GLU A 29 -0.30 5.56 -17.38
CA GLU A 29 -0.21 5.49 -18.85
C GLU A 29 -1.56 5.75 -19.55
N GLY A 30 -2.67 5.35 -18.92
CA GLY A 30 -3.98 5.29 -19.53
C GLY A 30 -4.88 6.47 -19.19
N ALA A 31 -5.46 7.09 -20.23
CA ALA A 31 -6.51 8.08 -20.13
C ALA A 31 -7.64 7.61 -19.20
N TRP A 32 -7.70 8.19 -18.00
CA TRP A 32 -8.71 7.91 -16.99
C TRP A 32 -10.14 7.90 -17.61
N PRO A 33 -10.81 6.73 -17.75
CA PRO A 33 -12.08 6.62 -18.48
C PRO A 33 -13.27 7.25 -17.76
N GLN A 34 -13.19 7.42 -16.44
CA GLN A 34 -14.28 7.91 -15.57
C GLN A 34 -14.25 9.45 -15.37
N MET A 35 -13.26 10.16 -15.92
CA MET A 35 -13.13 11.65 -15.93
C MET A 35 -13.45 12.12 -17.35
N ARG A 36 -14.57 11.64 -17.91
CA ARG A 36 -15.26 12.46 -18.91
C ARG A 36 -15.60 13.77 -18.21
N ARG A 37 -14.87 14.84 -18.59
CA ARG A 37 -15.07 16.25 -18.23
C ARG A 37 -16.40 16.50 -17.51
N PRO A 38 -16.41 16.81 -16.19
CA PRO A 38 -17.56 17.50 -15.64
C PRO A 38 -17.67 18.88 -16.32
N ALA A 39 -18.88 19.28 -16.68
CA ALA A 39 -19.16 20.45 -17.52
C ALA A 39 -18.69 21.80 -16.91
N ASN A 40 -18.32 21.85 -15.62
CA ASN A 40 -18.01 23.08 -14.90
C ASN A 40 -16.75 22.91 -14.03
N GLY A 41 -15.67 23.65 -14.35
CA GLY A 41 -14.55 23.88 -13.42
C GLY A 41 -13.16 23.52 -13.94
N TRP A 42 -12.43 24.51 -14.46
CA TRP A 42 -11.11 24.34 -15.09
C TRP A 42 -9.89 24.37 -14.12
N GLY A 43 -10.09 24.49 -12.80
CA GLY A 43 -8.99 24.70 -11.85
C GLY A 43 -8.66 23.55 -10.88
N ALA A 44 -9.64 22.70 -10.52
CA ALA A 44 -9.48 21.70 -9.45
C ALA A 44 -9.12 20.28 -9.93
N VAL A 45 -9.17 20.03 -11.24
CA VAL A 45 -9.03 18.68 -11.83
C VAL A 45 -7.57 18.21 -11.84
N GLY A 46 -6.62 19.11 -12.09
CA GLY A 46 -5.19 18.76 -12.13
C GLY A 46 -4.63 18.34 -10.76
N SER A 47 -4.96 19.10 -9.71
CA SER A 47 -4.42 18.84 -8.36
C SER A 47 -4.92 17.53 -7.77
N THR A 48 -6.19 17.17 -8.03
CA THR A 48 -6.78 15.93 -7.50
C THR A 48 -6.14 14.70 -8.16
N HIS A 49 -5.94 14.73 -9.48
CA HIS A 49 -5.24 13.66 -10.21
C HIS A 49 -3.79 13.47 -9.72
N THR A 50 -3.03 14.56 -9.55
CA THR A 50 -1.65 14.50 -9.02
C THR A 50 -1.58 13.90 -7.62
N LEU A 51 -2.56 14.18 -6.76
CA LEU A 51 -2.60 13.59 -5.42
C LEU A 51 -2.94 12.11 -5.44
N TRP A 52 -3.85 11.65 -6.29
CA TRP A 52 -4.12 10.23 -6.47
C TRP A 52 -2.91 9.48 -7.06
N ALA A 53 -2.16 10.12 -7.97
CA ALA A 53 -0.88 9.59 -8.43
C ALA A 53 0.16 9.49 -7.30
N ALA A 54 0.18 10.45 -6.38
CA ALA A 54 1.05 10.39 -5.21
C ALA A 54 0.63 9.25 -4.25
N VAL A 55 -0.67 9.02 -4.06
CA VAL A 55 -1.19 7.87 -3.28
C VAL A 55 -0.70 6.56 -3.89
N ALA A 56 -0.82 6.41 -5.21
CA ALA A 56 -0.31 5.25 -5.94
C ALA A 56 1.20 5.03 -5.72
N LEU A 57 1.98 6.11 -5.80
CA LEU A 57 3.44 6.04 -5.59
C LEU A 57 3.81 5.65 -4.15
N PHE A 58 3.09 6.14 -3.14
CA PHE A 58 3.29 5.78 -1.73
C PHE A 58 2.79 4.37 -1.41
N MET A 59 1.91 3.79 -2.21
CA MET A 59 1.42 2.42 -2.00
C MET A 59 2.51 1.37 -2.23
N LEU A 60 3.38 1.60 -3.20
CA LEU A 60 4.47 0.69 -3.56
C LEU A 60 5.45 0.43 -2.39
N PRO A 61 6.06 1.43 -1.74
CA PRO A 61 6.96 1.19 -0.62
C PRO A 61 6.25 0.46 0.54
N GLY A 62 5.00 0.80 0.85
CA GLY A 62 4.23 0.10 1.89
C GLY A 62 3.99 -1.38 1.62
N LEU A 63 3.61 -1.73 0.38
CA LEU A 63 3.44 -3.13 -0.02
C LEU A 63 4.77 -3.90 0.02
N VAL A 64 5.85 -3.30 -0.51
CA VAL A 64 7.19 -3.88 -0.46
C VAL A 64 7.63 -4.11 0.98
N LEU A 65 7.49 -3.11 1.86
CA LEU A 65 7.84 -3.22 3.27
C LEU A 65 7.02 -4.30 3.98
N THR A 66 5.74 -4.44 3.64
CA THR A 66 4.88 -5.49 4.21
C THR A 66 5.37 -6.88 3.79
N ILE A 67 5.68 -7.06 2.51
CA ILE A 67 6.22 -8.33 1.96
C ILE A 67 7.55 -8.65 2.62
N LEU A 68 8.48 -7.68 2.72
CA LEU A 68 9.79 -7.89 3.33
C LEU A 68 9.70 -8.25 4.81
N ASN A 69 8.90 -7.53 5.59
CA ASN A 69 8.68 -7.84 7.00
C ASN A 69 8.10 -9.25 7.15
N LEU A 70 7.09 -9.61 6.35
CA LEU A 70 6.47 -10.94 6.40
C LEU A 70 7.43 -12.05 5.96
N ALA A 71 8.25 -11.82 4.93
CA ALA A 71 9.26 -12.77 4.47
C ALA A 71 10.31 -13.06 5.56
N ILE A 72 10.77 -12.03 6.27
CA ILE A 72 11.72 -12.19 7.38
C ILE A 72 11.07 -12.94 8.56
N LEU A 73 9.81 -12.64 8.89
CA LEU A 73 9.08 -13.37 9.93
C LEU A 73 8.96 -14.86 9.60
N VAL A 74 8.61 -15.19 8.35
CA VAL A 74 8.45 -16.58 7.88
C VAL A 74 9.80 -17.29 7.81
N ALA A 75 10.86 -16.60 7.36
CA ALA A 75 12.19 -17.19 7.26
C ALA A 75 12.83 -17.50 8.62
N ASN A 76 12.50 -16.73 9.66
CA ASN A 76 13.11 -16.84 10.98
C ASN A 76 12.12 -17.31 12.07
N ASP A 77 10.91 -17.72 11.71
CA ASP A 77 9.83 -18.14 12.63
C ASP A 77 9.55 -17.15 13.77
N LEU A 78 9.62 -15.84 13.47
CA LEU A 78 9.46 -14.77 14.47
C LEU A 78 7.98 -14.43 14.73
N PRO A 79 7.61 -13.91 15.92
CA PRO A 79 6.29 -13.37 16.18
C PRO A 79 6.10 -11.99 15.53
N TYR A 80 4.84 -11.64 15.22
CA TYR A 80 4.50 -10.30 14.71
C TYR A 80 4.74 -9.23 15.77
N ALA A 81 5.39 -8.13 15.38
CA ALA A 81 5.48 -6.93 16.22
C ALA A 81 4.20 -6.09 16.13
N ASN A 82 3.84 -5.38 17.20
CA ASN A 82 2.67 -4.51 17.23
C ASN A 82 2.74 -3.40 16.17
N ALA A 83 3.93 -2.81 15.98
CA ALA A 83 4.17 -1.80 14.96
C ALA A 83 3.98 -2.36 13.54
N GLN A 84 4.44 -3.60 13.31
CA GLN A 84 4.25 -4.29 12.04
C GLN A 84 2.77 -4.52 11.75
N LEU A 85 2.03 -5.06 12.72
CA LEU A 85 0.61 -5.36 12.55
C LEU A 85 -0.20 -4.09 12.26
N LEU A 86 0.06 -3.02 13.00
CA LEU A 86 -0.59 -1.73 12.77
C LEU A 86 -0.21 -1.12 11.42
N GLY A 87 1.07 -1.17 11.04
CA GLY A 87 1.56 -0.69 9.75
C GLY A 87 0.95 -1.45 8.58
N THR A 88 0.87 -2.78 8.67
CA THR A 88 0.20 -3.63 7.68
C THR A 88 -1.28 -3.28 7.56
N ILE A 89 -1.99 -3.05 8.68
CA ILE A 89 -3.38 -2.63 8.65
C ILE A 89 -3.55 -1.31 7.89
N PHE A 90 -2.70 -0.31 8.15
CA PHE A 90 -2.78 0.98 7.46
C PHE A 90 -2.53 0.85 5.96
N VAL A 91 -1.52 0.08 5.55
CA VAL A 91 -1.23 -0.18 4.13
C VAL A 91 -2.38 -0.93 3.46
N VAL A 92 -2.91 -1.98 4.07
CA VAL A 92 -4.01 -2.78 3.50
C VAL A 92 -5.29 -1.96 3.38
N ILE A 93 -5.63 -1.15 4.40
CA ILE A 93 -6.79 -0.25 4.33
C ILE A 93 -6.59 0.77 3.21
N GLY A 94 -5.42 1.40 3.14
CA GLY A 94 -5.11 2.35 2.08
C GLY A 94 -5.22 1.73 0.69
N TRP A 95 -4.72 0.50 0.53
CA TRP A 95 -4.81 -0.27 -0.70
C TRP A 95 -6.25 -0.60 -1.10
N LEU A 96 -7.08 -1.07 -0.17
CA LEU A 96 -8.49 -1.37 -0.44
C LEU A 96 -9.28 -0.12 -0.85
N VAL A 97 -9.04 1.01 -0.19
CA VAL A 97 -9.70 2.28 -0.53
C VAL A 97 -9.25 2.77 -1.91
N TYR A 98 -7.95 2.66 -2.22
CA TYR A 98 -7.43 3.00 -3.54
C TYR A 98 -8.07 2.14 -4.63
N LEU A 99 -8.10 0.82 -4.46
CA LEU A 99 -8.76 -0.09 -5.40
C LEU A 99 -10.25 0.19 -5.56
N ALA A 100 -10.98 0.44 -4.46
CA ALA A 100 -12.40 0.79 -4.53
C ALA A 100 -12.62 2.09 -5.33
N THR A 101 -11.68 3.02 -5.26
CA THR A 101 -11.72 4.28 -6.00
C THR A 101 -11.42 4.05 -7.48
N THR A 102 -10.36 3.30 -7.82
CA THR A 102 -9.94 3.08 -9.21
C THR A 102 -10.90 2.18 -9.99
N THR A 103 -11.46 1.16 -9.35
CA THR A 103 -12.44 0.25 -9.98
C THR A 103 -13.88 0.78 -9.95
N ASN A 104 -14.10 1.95 -9.33
CA ASN A 104 -15.43 2.51 -9.02
C ASN A 104 -16.39 1.46 -8.43
N LEU A 105 -15.89 0.68 -7.46
CA LEU A 105 -16.63 -0.42 -6.85
C LEU A 105 -17.88 0.12 -6.14
N GLY A 106 -19.07 -0.16 -6.67
CA GLY A 106 -20.35 0.24 -6.05
C GLY A 106 -20.59 1.76 -5.97
N GLY A 107 -19.94 2.59 -6.80
CA GLY A 107 -20.10 4.05 -6.77
C GLY A 107 -19.23 4.76 -5.72
N VAL A 108 -18.35 4.03 -5.04
CA VAL A 108 -17.40 4.59 -4.05
C VAL A 108 -16.40 5.54 -4.72
N GLY A 109 -15.99 5.26 -5.96
CA GLY A 109 -15.12 6.16 -6.73
C GLY A 109 -15.77 7.51 -6.98
N THR A 110 -17.06 7.55 -7.31
CA THR A 110 -17.81 8.81 -7.47
C THR A 110 -17.98 9.56 -6.16
N TYR A 111 -18.26 8.88 -5.04
CA TYR A 111 -18.37 9.53 -3.72
C TYR A 111 -17.04 10.12 -3.23
N LEU A 112 -15.93 9.42 -3.42
CA LEU A 112 -14.60 9.90 -3.04
C LEU A 112 -14.11 11.05 -3.94
N GLN A 113 -14.55 11.09 -5.20
CA GLN A 113 -14.32 12.24 -6.07
C GLN A 113 -15.10 13.48 -5.59
N GLU A 114 -16.33 13.30 -5.11
CA GLU A 114 -17.12 14.38 -4.51
C GLU A 114 -16.52 14.90 -3.20
N ALA A 115 -15.86 14.04 -2.42
CA ALA A 115 -15.09 14.43 -1.23
C ALA A 115 -13.87 15.32 -1.57
N GLY A 116 -13.47 15.39 -2.84
CA GLY A 116 -12.41 16.27 -3.34
C GLY A 116 -11.03 15.93 -2.78
N LEU A 117 -10.29 16.96 -2.37
CA LEU A 117 -8.88 16.87 -1.96
C LEU A 117 -8.65 16.07 -0.65
N ILE A 118 -9.69 15.94 0.18
CA ILE A 118 -9.57 15.39 1.54
C ILE A 118 -9.29 13.88 1.49
N ALA A 119 -9.94 13.15 0.59
CA ALA A 119 -9.79 11.71 0.44
C ALA A 119 -8.34 11.28 0.13
N PRO A 120 -7.68 11.78 -0.94
CA PRO A 120 -6.31 11.38 -1.24
C PRO A 120 -5.32 11.89 -0.18
N LEU A 121 -5.54 13.04 0.46
CA LEU A 121 -4.69 13.52 1.56
C LEU A 121 -4.75 12.60 2.79
N ALA A 122 -5.95 12.15 3.17
CA ALA A 122 -6.10 11.20 4.27
C ALA A 122 -5.38 9.88 3.97
N LEU A 123 -5.47 9.38 2.73
CA LEU A 123 -4.75 8.18 2.30
C LEU A 123 -3.24 8.38 2.33
N LEU A 124 -2.72 9.51 1.87
CA LEU A 124 -1.29 9.80 1.96
C LEU A 124 -0.78 9.77 3.39
N VAL A 125 -1.52 10.35 4.34
CA VAL A 125 -1.13 10.32 5.77
C VAL A 125 -1.16 8.89 6.31
N ILE A 126 -2.21 8.13 6.03
CA ILE A 126 -2.34 6.74 6.50
C ILE A 126 -1.23 5.86 5.92
N LEU A 127 -0.93 5.99 4.62
CA LEU A 127 0.14 5.25 3.96
C LEU A 127 1.51 5.65 4.49
N ALA A 128 1.80 6.94 4.63
CA ALA A 128 3.06 7.40 5.20
C ALA A 128 3.28 6.89 6.62
N LEU A 129 2.24 6.87 7.46
CA LEU A 129 2.30 6.28 8.79
C LEU A 129 2.50 4.76 8.74
N GLY A 130 1.79 4.07 7.84
CA GLY A 130 1.96 2.64 7.61
C GLY A 130 3.40 2.27 7.24
N ASP A 131 3.96 3.00 6.27
CA ASP A 131 5.33 2.83 5.79
C ASP A 131 6.36 3.09 6.89
N LEU A 132 6.18 4.17 7.66
CA LEU A 132 7.05 4.47 8.79
C LEU A 132 7.04 3.36 9.83
N LEU A 133 5.85 2.87 10.19
CA LEU A 133 5.72 1.77 11.18
C LEU A 133 6.37 0.48 10.68
N LEU A 134 6.18 0.14 9.39
CA LEU A 134 6.78 -1.04 8.79
C LEU A 134 8.29 -0.91 8.63
N LEU A 135 8.80 0.29 8.33
CA LEU A 135 10.22 0.58 8.25
C LEU A 135 10.87 0.47 9.63
N ILE A 136 10.25 1.04 10.67
CA ILE A 136 10.73 0.93 12.06
C ILE A 136 10.77 -0.55 12.47
N SER A 137 9.70 -1.30 12.20
CA SER A 137 9.64 -2.74 12.47
C SER A 137 10.76 -3.50 11.76
N LEU A 138 11.01 -3.19 10.48
CA LEU A 138 12.06 -3.84 9.70
C LEU A 138 13.45 -3.54 10.28
N ILE A 139 13.70 -2.27 10.63
CA ILE A 139 14.96 -1.82 11.24
C ILE A 139 15.15 -2.44 12.62
N ASP A 140 14.11 -2.73 13.39
CA ASP A 140 14.24 -3.39 14.70
C ASP A 140 14.66 -4.87 14.55
N ILE A 141 14.16 -5.54 13.51
CA ILE A 141 14.47 -6.95 13.24
C ILE A 141 15.87 -7.12 12.62
N PHE A 142 16.31 -6.19 11.77
CA PHE A 142 17.56 -6.28 10.99
C PHE A 142 18.86 -6.43 11.83
N PRO A 143 19.15 -5.59 12.83
CA PRO A 143 20.42 -5.62 13.58
C PRO A 143 20.53 -6.89 14.44
N THR A 144 19.40 -7.40 14.93
CA THR A 144 19.34 -8.56 15.82
C THR A 144 19.74 -9.85 15.08
N ASN A 145 19.35 -9.98 13.81
CA ASN A 145 19.66 -11.15 12.98
C ASN A 145 21.04 -11.09 12.31
N LEU A 146 21.53 -9.90 11.98
CA LEU A 146 22.85 -9.74 11.36
C LEU A 146 23.98 -10.01 12.36
N LEU A 147 23.82 -9.56 13.62
CA LEU A 147 24.75 -9.85 14.70
C LEU A 147 24.78 -11.33 15.09
N SER A 148 23.64 -12.04 15.03
CA SER A 148 23.61 -13.48 15.29
C SER A 148 24.23 -14.28 14.13
N ALA A 149 24.01 -13.88 12.89
CA ALA A 149 24.64 -14.48 11.70
C ALA A 149 26.17 -14.28 11.69
N LEU A 150 26.66 -13.09 12.04
CA LEU A 150 28.10 -12.82 12.16
C LEU A 150 28.77 -13.54 13.34
N ARG A 151 28.00 -13.98 14.35
CA ARG A 151 28.54 -14.72 15.50
C ARG A 151 28.61 -16.24 15.27
N GLN A 152 27.94 -16.73 14.22
CA GLN A 152 27.90 -18.15 13.85
C GLN A 152 28.81 -18.50 12.65
N GLY A 153 29.42 -17.52 12.00
CA GLY A 153 30.47 -17.70 10.98
C GLY A 153 31.85 -17.48 11.55
#